data_AF-A0A3L7ZRF4-F1
#
_entry.id   AF-A0A3L7ZRF4-F1
#
_cell.length_a   1.000
_cell.length_b   1.000
_cell.length_c   1.000
_cell.angle_alpha   90.00
_cell.angle_beta   90.00
_cell.angle_gamma   90.00
#
_symmetry.space_group_name_H-M   'P 1'
#
loop_
_entity.id
_entity.type
_entity.pdbx_description
1 polymer ?
#
loop_
_entity_poly.entity_id
_entity_poly.type
_entity_poly.pdbx_seq_one_letter_code
_entity_poly.pdbx_strand_id
1 'polypeptide(L)'
;MVKEFLMKKLLISLGVFACVTVCAQTVSDSVVMTVAGKQVPLSEFIFIAEKNGEVDLSNTKSVKNYVELFKNFKLKVAEAESLGIDQTSSFKSELDGYRAQLIDSYMSDKEGEKAAARAVYDRGDYSVELTHILFRLPEKTVSKDTVAVYQEAMRVYERLQKGEDMEMVGKTLAEKDKEHVACEYVRCLLPMQTLKVFEDAAYSLPIGVVSEPVRTKLGFHLIKVHSRKPNPGRVRVAHILIAFPKDSTIQDSSAFLSKAQAIYKQVQEGVDFGELAKEYSGDAASAQKEGVLPWFGVGEMVQPFEQAAFALSKPGDLSGVVETRFGYHIIKLIDKKGRPSFEEEEKALSRRMGQGERNFELYKVFDDRMKKEYGYVFYPEAYAELQALCNDCFPTDETFYEKAKGMNKTLMHLDGKDFPQAEFVYYIQRCPFSTKTYAGDFMQEVYDLFIRDIVTTAERKNLETKHPEIPYLMQEYRDGILLFEVSNREIWSKPFAQQKVLEAKWIADLNKRYPVTVNWKLLKKLKK
;
A
#
# COMPACT_ATOMS: atom_id res chain seq x y z
N MET A 1 -15.50 19.84 22.54
CA MET A 1 -15.12 20.76 23.63
C MET A 1 -15.20 20.17 25.04
N VAL A 2 -16.36 19.86 25.64
CA VAL A 2 -16.38 19.26 27.03
C VAL A 2 -16.04 17.76 27.05
N LYS A 3 -16.30 17.04 25.94
CA LYS A 3 -15.88 15.63 25.75
C LYS A 3 -14.36 15.44 25.71
N GLU A 4 -13.59 16.44 25.27
CA GLU A 4 -12.12 16.34 25.11
C GLU A 4 -11.33 16.63 26.38
N PHE A 5 -11.91 17.37 27.34
CA PHE A 5 -11.16 17.88 28.49
C PHE A 5 -11.11 16.90 29.68
N LEU A 6 -12.07 15.98 29.79
CA LEU A 6 -12.18 15.00 30.88
C LEU A 6 -11.64 13.61 30.56
N MET A 7 -11.55 13.28 29.27
CA MET A 7 -10.84 12.11 28.77
C MET A 7 -9.33 12.11 29.14
N LYS A 8 -8.76 13.28 29.49
CA LYS A 8 -7.33 13.47 29.78
C LYS A 8 -6.81 12.89 31.10
N LYS A 9 -7.65 12.47 32.06
CA LYS A 9 -7.16 12.04 33.40
C LYS A 9 -7.10 10.52 33.64
N LEU A 10 -7.51 9.72 32.66
CA LEU A 10 -7.40 8.25 32.75
C LEU A 10 -7.27 7.54 31.40
N LEU A 11 -7.22 8.26 30.27
CA LEU A 11 -6.69 7.69 29.05
C LEU A 11 -5.19 7.52 29.23
N ILE A 12 -4.77 6.28 29.49
CA ILE A 12 -3.45 5.84 29.07
C ILE A 12 -3.43 6.12 27.55
N SER A 13 -2.66 7.12 27.15
CA SER A 13 -2.49 7.49 25.75
C SER A 13 -2.00 6.27 25.00
N LEU A 14 -2.87 5.70 24.17
CA LEU A 14 -2.63 4.50 23.37
C LEU A 14 -1.68 4.74 22.18
N GLY A 15 -0.77 5.71 22.28
CA GLY A 15 -0.01 6.17 21.14
C GLY A 15 1.29 6.85 21.52
N VAL A 16 2.26 6.06 21.98
CA VAL A 16 3.69 6.17 21.62
C VAL A 16 4.28 4.77 21.80
N PHE A 17 4.63 4.09 20.70
CA PHE A 17 5.51 2.92 20.73
C PHE A 17 6.94 3.42 20.95
N ALA A 18 7.37 3.48 22.21
CA ALA A 18 8.78 3.59 22.53
C ALA A 18 9.31 2.15 22.70
N CYS A 19 10.27 1.74 21.86
CA CYS A 19 11.03 0.52 22.07
C CYS A 19 11.84 0.67 23.36
N VAL A 20 11.29 0.18 24.48
CA VAL A 20 12.04 0.05 25.72
C VAL A 20 12.67 -1.34 25.69
N THR A 21 13.98 -1.39 25.50
CA THR A 21 14.77 -2.62 25.64
C THR A 21 14.82 -3.01 27.11
N VAL A 22 13.88 -3.86 27.54
CA VAL A 22 13.93 -4.49 28.86
C VAL A 22 14.73 -5.79 28.74
N CYS A 23 15.87 -5.86 29.43
CA CYS A 23 16.60 -7.13 29.60
C CYS A 23 15.81 -8.07 30.50
N ALA A 24 15.14 -9.08 29.93
CA ALA A 24 14.46 -10.11 30.69
C ALA A 24 15.44 -11.26 31.04
N GLN A 25 15.74 -11.41 32.33
CA GLN A 25 16.24 -12.68 32.90
C GLN A 25 15.05 -13.43 33.51
N THR A 26 14.93 -14.72 33.17
CA THR A 26 13.86 -15.63 33.62
C THR A 26 14.02 -16.02 35.09
N VAL A 27 13.56 -15.15 35.99
CA VAL A 27 13.23 -15.51 37.38
C VAL A 27 11.70 -15.68 37.45
N SER A 28 11.20 -16.62 38.27
CA SER A 28 9.75 -16.72 38.50
C SER A 28 9.22 -15.36 38.97
N ASP A 29 8.36 -14.73 38.18
CA ASP A 29 7.93 -13.37 38.46
C ASP A 29 7.14 -13.30 39.78
N SER A 30 7.51 -12.36 40.63
CA SER A 30 6.93 -12.21 41.96
C SER A 30 5.56 -11.56 41.87
N VAL A 31 4.59 -12.00 42.67
CA VAL A 31 3.23 -11.42 42.67
C VAL A 31 3.19 -10.14 43.51
N VAL A 32 2.79 -9.03 42.88
CA VAL A 32 2.68 -7.72 43.53
C VAL A 32 1.33 -7.49 44.20
N MET A 33 0.26 -8.02 43.60
CA MET A 33 -1.08 -8.03 44.20
C MET A 33 -1.93 -9.17 43.66
N THR A 34 -2.95 -9.58 44.41
CA THR A 34 -4.00 -10.49 43.94
C THR A 34 -5.33 -9.76 44.03
N VAL A 35 -6.08 -9.72 42.93
CA VAL A 35 -7.40 -9.06 42.83
C VAL A 35 -8.43 -10.08 42.36
N ALA A 36 -9.50 -10.27 43.12
CA ALA A 36 -10.54 -11.26 42.81
C ALA A 36 -9.97 -12.69 42.57
N GLY A 37 -8.91 -13.06 43.30
CA GLY A 37 -8.22 -14.35 43.15
C GLY A 37 -7.22 -14.42 41.98
N LYS A 38 -7.14 -13.40 41.13
CA LYS A 38 -6.18 -13.32 40.01
C LYS A 38 -4.89 -12.64 40.45
N GLN A 39 -3.77 -13.29 40.20
CA GLN A 39 -2.44 -12.77 40.52
C GLN A 39 -2.02 -11.73 39.49
N VAL A 40 -1.51 -10.59 39.96
CA VAL A 40 -0.86 -9.56 39.15
C VAL A 40 0.65 -9.73 39.33
N PRO A 41 1.39 -10.08 38.27
CA PRO A 41 2.85 -10.17 38.31
C PRO A 41 3.50 -8.79 38.53
N LEU A 42 4.68 -8.76 39.15
CA LEU A 42 5.41 -7.51 39.39
C LEU A 42 5.85 -6.88 38.07
N SER A 43 6.25 -7.69 37.08
CA SER A 43 6.64 -7.20 35.75
C SER A 43 5.52 -6.41 35.07
N GLU A 44 4.29 -6.93 35.08
CA GLU A 44 3.12 -6.27 34.51
C GLU A 44 2.87 -4.91 35.19
N PHE A 45 2.93 -4.88 36.52
CA PHE A 45 2.72 -3.66 37.29
C PHE A 45 3.77 -2.58 37.00
N ILE A 46 5.05 -2.97 36.90
CA ILE A 46 6.16 -2.08 36.56
C ILE A 46 6.00 -1.58 35.12
N PHE A 47 5.75 -2.49 34.17
CA PHE A 47 5.59 -2.16 32.76
C PHE A 47 4.55 -1.05 32.54
N ILE A 48 3.36 -1.22 33.14
CA ILE A 48 2.28 -0.24 33.02
C ILE A 48 2.64 1.08 33.75
N ALA A 49 3.39 1.00 34.86
CA ALA A 49 3.82 2.19 35.61
C ALA A 49 4.79 3.06 34.80
N GLU A 50 5.80 2.42 34.21
CA GLU A 50 6.86 3.10 33.45
C GLU A 50 6.30 3.73 32.17
N LYS A 51 5.39 3.03 31.48
CA LYS A 51 4.71 3.54 30.28
C LYS A 51 3.90 4.82 30.55
N ASN A 52 3.34 4.97 31.75
CA ASN A 52 2.58 6.16 32.14
C ASN A 52 3.49 7.41 32.28
N GLY A 53 4.79 7.24 32.51
CA GLY A 53 5.77 8.33 32.59
C GLY A 53 5.64 9.25 33.81
N GLU A 54 4.48 9.29 34.48
CA GLU A 54 4.21 10.08 35.68
C GLU A 54 4.52 9.33 36.99
N VAL A 55 4.77 8.01 36.93
CA VAL A 55 4.98 7.18 38.11
C VAL A 55 6.46 7.10 38.46
N ASP A 56 6.88 7.91 39.43
CA ASP A 56 8.21 7.75 40.04
C ASP A 56 8.23 6.52 40.97
N LEU A 57 8.77 5.41 40.49
CA LEU A 57 8.89 4.14 41.25
C LEU A 57 9.89 4.22 42.41
N SER A 58 10.77 5.21 42.44
CA SER A 58 11.69 5.45 43.56
C SER A 58 10.99 6.17 44.73
N ASN A 59 9.89 6.87 44.45
CA ASN A 59 9.17 7.65 45.44
C ASN A 59 8.03 6.87 46.12
N THR A 60 8.08 6.79 47.45
CA THR A 60 7.10 6.01 48.23
C THR A 60 5.66 6.51 48.09
N LYS A 61 5.47 7.82 48.01
CA LYS A 61 4.13 8.42 47.90
C LYS A 61 3.57 8.18 46.51
N SER A 62 4.41 8.34 45.49
CA SER A 62 4.08 8.00 44.10
C SER A 62 3.64 6.54 43.97
N VAL A 63 4.46 5.59 44.44
CA VAL A 63 4.13 4.15 44.42
C VAL A 63 2.83 3.85 45.16
N LYS A 64 2.60 4.42 46.34
CA LYS A 64 1.34 4.21 47.08
C LYS A 64 0.11 4.70 46.31
N ASN A 65 0.20 5.89 45.70
CA ASN A 65 -0.89 6.43 44.89
C ASN A 65 -1.16 5.55 43.68
N TYR A 66 -0.10 5.11 42.99
CA TYR A 66 -0.22 4.26 41.83
C TYR A 66 -0.78 2.88 42.17
N VAL A 67 -0.39 2.26 43.29
CA VAL A 67 -0.99 1.01 43.79
C VAL A 67 -2.49 1.14 43.96
N GLU A 68 -2.97 2.25 44.53
CA GLU A 68 -4.40 2.47 44.74
C GLU A 68 -5.16 2.64 43.42
N LEU A 69 -4.59 3.40 42.47
CA LEU A 69 -5.15 3.55 41.12
C LEU A 69 -5.20 2.22 40.38
N PHE A 70 -4.09 1.47 40.38
CA PHE A 70 -3.96 0.20 39.69
C PHE A 70 -4.88 -0.86 40.29
N LYS A 71 -5.01 -0.89 41.63
CA LYS A 71 -5.99 -1.72 42.33
C LYS A 71 -7.41 -1.42 41.86
N ASN A 72 -7.81 -0.15 41.84
CA ASN A 72 -9.15 0.27 41.43
C ASN A 72 -9.42 -0.08 39.95
N PHE A 73 -8.41 0.06 39.09
CA PHE A 73 -8.45 -0.42 37.71
C PHE A 73 -8.73 -1.93 37.64
N LYS A 74 -7.91 -2.75 38.32
CA LYS A 74 -8.07 -4.22 38.31
C LYS A 74 -9.39 -4.69 38.93
N LEU A 75 -9.93 -3.97 39.92
CA LEU A 75 -11.25 -4.25 40.48
C LEU A 75 -12.37 -4.07 39.43
N LYS A 76 -12.30 -3.02 38.60
CA LYS A 76 -13.26 -2.81 37.52
C LYS A 76 -13.13 -3.88 36.43
N VAL A 77 -11.90 -4.29 36.10
CA VAL A 77 -11.65 -5.41 35.18
C VAL A 77 -12.30 -6.70 35.70
N ALA A 78 -12.13 -7.01 36.99
CA ALA A 78 -12.77 -8.18 37.61
C ALA A 78 -14.31 -8.11 37.57
N GLU A 79 -14.90 -6.92 37.74
CA GLU A 79 -16.34 -6.70 37.56
C GLU A 79 -16.76 -7.01 36.12
N ALA A 80 -16.05 -6.46 35.13
CA ALA A 80 -16.35 -6.66 33.71
C ALA A 80 -16.37 -8.14 33.32
N GLU A 81 -15.39 -8.90 33.82
CA GLU A 81 -15.30 -10.35 33.60
C GLU A 81 -16.43 -11.11 34.29
N SER A 82 -16.82 -10.70 35.50
CA SER A 82 -17.95 -11.32 36.21
C SER A 82 -19.29 -11.10 35.49
N LEU A 83 -19.39 -10.02 34.70
CA LEU A 83 -20.52 -9.71 33.84
C LEU A 83 -20.44 -10.41 32.47
N GLY A 84 -19.37 -11.17 32.20
CA GLY A 84 -19.15 -11.89 30.95
C GLY A 84 -18.78 -11.00 29.76
N ILE A 85 -18.35 -9.75 30.00
CA ILE A 85 -17.99 -8.81 28.93
C ILE A 85 -16.84 -9.37 28.08
N ASP A 86 -15.87 -10.03 28.72
CA ASP A 86 -14.72 -10.67 28.08
C ASP A 86 -15.09 -11.88 27.19
N GLN A 87 -16.33 -12.36 27.28
CA GLN A 87 -16.83 -13.49 26.49
C GLN A 87 -17.63 -13.04 25.25
N THR A 88 -18.01 -11.76 25.20
CA THR A 88 -18.79 -11.19 24.10
C THR A 88 -18.02 -11.23 22.77
N SER A 89 -18.75 -11.35 21.67
CA SER A 89 -18.15 -11.29 20.33
C SER A 89 -17.51 -9.94 20.04
N SER A 90 -18.15 -8.83 20.46
CA SER A 90 -17.61 -7.48 20.31
C SER A 90 -16.25 -7.32 20.99
N PHE A 91 -16.11 -7.77 22.24
CA PHE A 91 -14.83 -7.74 22.94
C PHE A 91 -13.75 -8.56 22.23
N LYS A 92 -14.08 -9.80 21.83
CA LYS A 92 -13.13 -10.68 21.14
C LYS A 92 -12.66 -10.07 19.82
N SER A 93 -13.59 -9.57 19.00
CA SER A 93 -13.26 -8.92 17.73
C SER A 93 -12.44 -7.65 17.91
N GLU A 94 -12.73 -6.84 18.92
CA GLU A 94 -11.95 -5.64 19.22
C GLU A 94 -10.52 -5.99 19.67
N LEU A 95 -10.36 -6.94 20.61
CA LEU A 95 -9.07 -7.40 21.09
C LEU A 95 -8.23 -8.05 19.97
N ASP A 96 -8.86 -8.85 19.11
CA ASP A 96 -8.21 -9.45 17.93
C ASP A 96 -7.77 -8.38 16.93
N GLY A 97 -8.53 -7.29 16.80
CA GLY A 97 -8.15 -6.12 16.00
C GLY A 97 -6.87 -5.45 16.54
N TYR A 98 -6.80 -5.19 17.85
CA TYR A 98 -5.57 -4.65 18.45
C TYR A 98 -4.40 -5.61 18.35
N ARG A 99 -4.63 -6.92 18.52
CA ARG A 99 -3.59 -7.94 18.32
C ARG A 99 -3.04 -7.89 16.91
N ALA A 100 -3.91 -7.83 15.90
CA ALA A 100 -3.49 -7.76 14.50
C ALA A 100 -2.65 -6.50 14.22
N GLN A 101 -3.08 -5.33 14.73
CA GLN A 101 -2.34 -4.07 14.58
C GLN A 101 -0.97 -4.11 15.28
N LEU A 102 -0.93 -4.66 16.49
CA LEU A 102 0.31 -4.80 17.25
C LEU A 102 1.29 -5.70 16.49
N ILE A 103 0.85 -6.87 16.04
CA ILE A 103 1.69 -7.80 15.29
C ILE A 103 2.16 -7.16 13.97
N ASP A 104 1.28 -6.47 13.23
CA ASP A 104 1.65 -5.80 11.98
C ASP A 104 2.80 -4.80 12.15
N SER A 105 2.87 -4.09 13.27
CA SER A 105 3.97 -3.15 13.55
C SER A 105 5.35 -3.79 13.65
N TYR A 106 5.43 -5.09 14.01
CA TYR A 106 6.69 -5.84 14.02
C TYR A 106 6.95 -6.61 12.71
N MET A 107 5.88 -6.90 11.97
CA MET A 107 5.91 -7.64 10.70
C MET A 107 6.09 -6.72 9.48
N SER A 108 6.52 -5.48 9.69
CA SER A 108 6.71 -4.49 8.63
C SER A 108 8.00 -3.68 8.85
N ASP A 109 8.40 -2.94 7.82
CA ASP A 109 9.47 -1.95 7.90
C ASP A 109 8.93 -0.64 7.34
N LYS A 110 8.36 0.19 8.22
CA LYS A 110 7.62 1.39 7.81
C LYS A 110 8.50 2.41 7.08
N GLU A 111 9.77 2.54 7.47
CA GLU A 111 10.70 3.44 6.80
C GLU A 111 11.12 2.89 5.44
N GLY A 112 11.36 1.58 5.32
CA GLY A 112 11.62 0.91 4.05
C GLY A 112 10.45 1.00 3.07
N GLU A 113 9.22 0.75 3.55
CA GLU A 113 7.99 0.90 2.77
C GLU A 113 7.81 2.33 2.28
N LYS A 114 8.01 3.31 3.17
CA LYS A 114 7.96 4.74 2.84
C LYS A 114 9.02 5.13 1.81
N ALA A 115 10.24 4.62 1.94
CA ALA A 115 11.31 4.86 0.97
C ALA A 115 11.00 4.24 -0.41
N ALA A 116 10.44 3.03 -0.45
CA ALA A 116 10.01 2.39 -1.69
C ALA A 116 8.87 3.19 -2.37
N ALA A 117 7.87 3.61 -1.59
CA ALA A 117 6.81 4.48 -2.09
C ALA A 117 7.37 5.82 -2.59
N ARG A 118 8.32 6.41 -1.86
CA ARG A 118 9.00 7.65 -2.25
C ARG A 118 9.69 7.52 -3.61
N ALA A 119 10.43 6.43 -3.82
CA ALA A 119 11.12 6.19 -5.09
C ALA A 119 10.16 6.12 -6.28
N VAL A 120 8.97 5.54 -6.11
CA VAL A 120 7.92 5.53 -7.14
C VAL A 120 7.27 6.91 -7.27
N TYR A 121 7.04 7.61 -6.16
CA TYR A 121 6.52 8.96 -6.17
C TYR A 121 7.44 9.90 -6.95
N ASP A 122 8.74 9.95 -6.67
CA ASP A 122 9.67 10.91 -7.27
C ASP A 122 9.77 10.76 -8.80
N ARG A 123 9.59 9.55 -9.33
CA ARG A 123 9.48 9.34 -10.79
C ARG A 123 8.33 10.13 -11.42
N GLY A 124 7.25 10.35 -10.67
CA GLY A 124 6.06 11.08 -11.11
C GLY A 124 6.26 12.58 -11.28
N ASP A 125 7.45 13.11 -10.97
CA ASP A 125 7.82 14.50 -11.23
C ASP A 125 7.99 14.78 -12.73
N TYR A 126 8.15 13.73 -13.54
CA TYR A 126 8.19 13.82 -14.99
C TYR A 126 7.27 12.78 -15.62
N SER A 127 6.63 13.15 -16.72
CA SER A 127 6.04 12.18 -17.64
C SER A 127 7.06 11.80 -18.71
N VAL A 128 7.03 10.52 -19.10
CA VAL A 128 7.90 9.98 -20.16
C VAL A 128 7.10 9.84 -21.45
N GLU A 129 7.62 10.40 -22.54
CA GLU A 129 7.09 10.23 -23.89
C GLU A 129 7.99 9.26 -24.66
N LEU A 130 7.42 8.21 -25.25
CA LEU A 130 8.19 7.12 -25.83
C LEU A 130 7.46 6.43 -26.98
N THR A 131 8.20 5.67 -27.78
CA THR A 131 7.65 4.63 -28.67
C THR A 131 8.15 3.29 -28.18
N HIS A 132 7.33 2.25 -28.28
CA HIS A 132 7.80 0.89 -28.11
C HIS A 132 7.27 -0.07 -29.17
N ILE A 133 8.05 -1.12 -29.45
CA ILE A 133 7.65 -2.28 -30.25
C ILE A 133 7.56 -3.46 -29.29
N LEU A 134 6.41 -4.14 -29.26
CA LEU A 134 6.18 -5.35 -28.48
C LEU A 134 6.15 -6.56 -29.42
N PHE A 135 6.97 -7.56 -29.11
CA PHE A 135 6.91 -8.91 -29.66
C PHE A 135 6.25 -9.82 -28.62
N ARG A 136 5.02 -10.26 -28.87
CA ARG A 136 4.20 -10.97 -27.90
C ARG A 136 4.66 -12.39 -27.66
N LEU A 137 4.61 -12.80 -26.40
CA LEU A 137 4.67 -14.21 -26.03
C LEU A 137 3.25 -14.79 -25.91
N PRO A 138 3.06 -16.09 -26.20
CA PRO A 138 1.81 -16.80 -25.89
C PRO A 138 1.42 -16.73 -24.40
N GLU A 139 0.13 -16.82 -24.10
CA GLU A 139 -0.41 -16.67 -22.73
C GLU A 139 0.13 -17.67 -21.70
N LYS A 140 0.61 -18.84 -22.12
CA LYS A 140 1.41 -19.76 -21.31
C LYS A 140 2.64 -20.18 -22.10
N THR A 141 3.79 -19.68 -21.71
CA THR A 141 5.05 -19.85 -22.43
C THR A 141 6.09 -20.54 -21.54
N VAL A 142 6.61 -21.66 -22.03
CA VAL A 142 7.77 -22.35 -21.45
C VAL A 142 9.08 -21.72 -21.93
N SER A 143 10.18 -21.96 -21.23
CA SER A 143 11.46 -21.26 -21.46
C SER A 143 11.97 -21.33 -22.90
N LYS A 144 11.88 -22.50 -23.53
CA LYS A 144 12.37 -22.71 -24.90
C LYS A 144 11.60 -21.90 -25.96
N ASP A 145 10.31 -21.64 -25.73
CA ASP A 145 9.43 -20.99 -26.70
C ASP A 145 9.71 -19.47 -26.80
N THR A 146 10.43 -18.91 -25.82
CA THR A 146 10.82 -17.48 -25.83
C THR A 146 11.93 -17.16 -26.82
N VAL A 147 12.76 -18.15 -27.20
CA VAL A 147 14.01 -17.93 -27.93
C VAL A 147 13.76 -17.32 -29.31
N ALA A 148 12.79 -17.84 -30.06
CA ALA A 148 12.48 -17.34 -31.39
C ALA A 148 11.98 -15.88 -31.37
N VAL A 149 11.13 -15.55 -30.39
CA VAL A 149 10.58 -14.19 -30.20
C VAL A 149 11.69 -13.22 -29.79
N TYR A 150 12.59 -13.64 -28.90
CA TYR A 150 13.76 -12.86 -28.53
C TYR A 150 14.70 -12.61 -29.72
N GLN A 151 14.98 -13.64 -30.53
CA GLN A 151 15.82 -13.51 -31.72
C GLN A 151 15.22 -12.57 -32.77
N GLU A 152 13.89 -12.54 -32.93
CA GLU A 152 13.21 -11.54 -33.76
C GLU A 152 13.40 -10.13 -33.18
N ALA A 153 13.15 -9.94 -31.89
CA ALA A 153 13.35 -8.64 -31.23
C ALA A 153 14.80 -8.14 -31.36
N MET A 154 15.79 -9.03 -31.22
CA MET A 154 17.21 -8.70 -31.41
C MET A 154 17.54 -8.29 -32.84
N ARG A 155 17.01 -8.99 -33.85
CA ARG A 155 17.20 -8.61 -35.26
C ARG A 155 16.64 -7.22 -35.55
N VAL A 156 15.49 -6.89 -34.96
CA VAL A 156 14.91 -5.55 -35.09
C VAL A 156 15.75 -4.52 -34.33
N TYR A 157 16.21 -4.82 -33.12
CA TYR A 157 17.13 -3.96 -32.39
C TYR A 157 18.39 -3.61 -33.21
N GLU A 158 19.04 -4.59 -33.83
CA GLU A 158 20.22 -4.36 -34.68
C GLU A 158 19.95 -3.45 -35.88
N ARG A 159 18.74 -3.53 -36.46
CA ARG A 159 18.30 -2.61 -37.52
C ARG A 159 18.16 -1.18 -37.01
N LEU A 160 17.56 -1.01 -35.83
CA LEU A 160 17.40 0.31 -35.21
C LEU A 160 18.75 0.93 -34.82
N GLN A 161 19.71 0.12 -34.36
CA GLN A 161 21.08 0.58 -34.08
C GLN A 161 21.80 1.08 -35.34
N LYS A 162 21.40 0.64 -36.53
CA LYS A 162 21.92 1.14 -37.82
C LYS A 162 21.25 2.44 -38.29
N GLY A 163 20.34 3.01 -37.49
CA GLY A 163 19.69 4.28 -37.77
C GLY A 163 18.34 4.17 -38.49
N GLU A 164 17.78 2.96 -38.63
CA GLU A 164 16.40 2.82 -39.11
C GLU A 164 15.41 3.48 -38.13
N ASP A 165 14.36 4.13 -38.66
CA ASP A 165 13.34 4.76 -37.83
C ASP A 165 12.44 3.72 -37.15
N MET A 166 12.39 3.79 -35.83
CA MET A 166 11.68 2.81 -35.00
C MET A 166 10.18 2.80 -35.25
N GLU A 167 9.56 3.95 -35.49
CA GLU A 167 8.12 4.02 -35.70
C GLU A 167 7.73 3.44 -37.06
N MET A 168 8.50 3.74 -38.11
CA MET A 168 8.32 3.13 -39.43
C MET A 168 8.50 1.61 -39.37
N VAL A 169 9.62 1.13 -38.80
CA VAL A 169 9.90 -0.31 -38.68
C VAL A 169 8.81 -1.01 -37.87
N GLY A 170 8.44 -0.46 -36.72
CA GLY A 170 7.42 -1.01 -35.85
C GLY A 170 6.05 -1.09 -36.51
N LYS A 171 5.62 -0.04 -37.21
CA LYS A 171 4.34 -0.04 -37.95
C LYS A 171 4.32 -1.07 -39.07
N THR A 172 5.38 -1.17 -39.88
CA THR A 172 5.46 -2.17 -40.95
C THR A 172 5.40 -3.59 -40.40
N LEU A 173 6.09 -3.87 -39.29
CA LEU A 173 6.04 -5.18 -38.64
C LEU A 173 4.64 -5.48 -38.09
N ALA A 174 4.04 -4.52 -37.37
CA ALA A 174 2.70 -4.67 -36.81
C ALA A 174 1.64 -4.85 -37.92
N GLU A 175 1.76 -4.18 -39.06
CA GLU A 175 0.84 -4.37 -40.20
C GLU A 175 0.93 -5.78 -40.79
N LYS A 176 2.14 -6.34 -40.84
CA LYS A 176 2.39 -7.70 -41.35
C LYS A 176 1.93 -8.79 -40.38
N ASP A 177 2.03 -8.54 -39.07
CA ASP A 177 1.71 -9.51 -38.02
C ASP A 177 1.12 -8.83 -36.78
N LYS A 178 -0.15 -8.42 -36.87
CA LYS A 178 -0.87 -7.72 -35.79
C LYS A 178 -1.08 -8.57 -34.54
N GLU A 179 -1.11 -9.89 -34.72
CA GLU A 179 -1.32 -10.85 -33.63
C GLU A 179 -0.09 -10.89 -32.73
N HIS A 180 1.12 -10.95 -33.30
CA HIS A 180 2.34 -11.12 -32.50
C HIS A 180 3.16 -9.84 -32.33
N VAL A 181 2.95 -8.81 -33.15
CA VAL A 181 3.69 -7.55 -33.05
C VAL A 181 2.76 -6.36 -32.84
N ALA A 182 3.15 -5.46 -31.95
CA ALA A 182 2.52 -4.16 -31.78
C ALA A 182 3.56 -3.05 -31.74
N CYS A 183 3.18 -1.88 -32.25
CA CYS A 183 3.96 -0.66 -32.15
C CYS A 183 3.06 0.45 -31.63
N GLU A 184 3.45 1.05 -30.51
CA GLU A 184 2.65 2.08 -29.85
C GLU A 184 3.51 3.30 -29.53
N TYR A 185 2.93 4.47 -29.79
CA TYR A 185 3.44 5.76 -29.33
C TYR A 185 2.72 6.13 -28.04
N VAL A 186 3.48 6.27 -26.96
CA VAL A 186 3.00 6.64 -25.64
C VAL A 186 3.34 8.09 -25.37
N ARG A 187 2.31 8.94 -25.43
CA ARG A 187 2.41 10.39 -25.21
C ARG A 187 2.89 10.76 -23.81
N CYS A 188 2.45 9.98 -22.81
CA CYS A 188 2.63 10.28 -21.40
C CYS A 188 2.54 9.00 -20.59
N LEU A 189 3.68 8.52 -20.10
CA LEU A 189 3.79 7.45 -19.12
C LEU A 189 4.09 8.07 -17.74
N LEU A 190 3.17 7.92 -16.80
CA LEU A 190 3.38 8.20 -15.37
C LEU A 190 3.59 6.88 -14.60
N PRO A 191 4.12 6.94 -13.36
CA PRO A 191 4.36 5.73 -12.58
C PRO A 191 3.08 4.94 -12.30
N MET A 192 3.23 3.62 -12.15
CA MET A 192 2.17 2.68 -11.80
C MET A 192 1.03 2.60 -12.84
N GLN A 193 1.31 2.89 -14.11
CA GLN A 193 0.34 2.80 -15.22
C GLN A 193 0.55 1.58 -16.13
N THR A 194 1.71 0.92 -16.02
CA THR A 194 2.07 -0.24 -16.85
C THR A 194 2.86 -1.26 -16.02
N LEU A 195 3.39 -2.30 -16.69
CA LEU A 195 4.20 -3.34 -16.08
C LEU A 195 5.47 -2.77 -15.47
N LYS A 196 5.82 -3.24 -14.27
CA LYS A 196 6.96 -2.71 -13.50
C LYS A 196 8.25 -2.69 -14.31
N VAL A 197 8.56 -3.81 -14.98
CA VAL A 197 9.83 -3.97 -15.73
C VAL A 197 9.89 -3.04 -16.94
N PHE A 198 8.77 -2.86 -17.65
CA PHE A 198 8.68 -1.89 -18.75
C PHE A 198 8.90 -0.47 -18.26
N GLU A 199 8.21 -0.11 -17.16
CA GLU A 199 8.32 1.21 -16.56
C GLU A 199 9.74 1.49 -16.06
N ASP A 200 10.36 0.56 -15.33
CA ASP A 200 11.73 0.71 -14.85
C ASP A 200 12.72 0.95 -16.01
N ALA A 201 12.56 0.21 -17.11
CA ALA A 201 13.37 0.41 -18.31
C ALA A 201 13.12 1.80 -18.93
N ALA A 202 11.86 2.19 -19.13
CA ALA A 202 11.50 3.49 -19.71
C ALA A 202 12.03 4.68 -18.89
N TYR A 203 11.94 4.62 -17.55
CA TYR A 203 12.43 5.69 -16.69
C TYR A 203 13.96 5.76 -16.64
N SER A 204 14.67 4.63 -16.80
CA SER A 204 16.14 4.56 -16.75
C SER A 204 16.82 4.84 -18.09
N LEU A 205 16.12 4.64 -19.22
CA LEU A 205 16.69 4.73 -20.56
C LEU A 205 17.06 6.18 -20.95
N PRO A 206 18.27 6.47 -21.46
CA PRO A 206 18.59 7.79 -21.99
C PRO A 206 17.69 8.19 -23.16
N ILE A 207 17.44 9.50 -23.32
CA ILE A 207 16.61 10.03 -24.42
C ILE A 207 17.28 9.70 -25.76
N GLY A 208 16.48 9.26 -26.73
CA GLY A 208 16.90 8.94 -28.10
C GLY A 208 17.53 7.56 -28.26
N VAL A 209 17.91 6.89 -27.17
CA VAL A 209 18.47 5.54 -27.20
C VAL A 209 17.36 4.51 -27.29
N VAL A 210 17.58 3.47 -28.09
CA VAL A 210 16.70 2.29 -28.16
C VAL A 210 17.21 1.26 -27.15
N SER A 211 16.33 0.73 -26.30
CA SER A 211 16.68 -0.34 -25.37
C SER A 211 17.00 -1.64 -26.12
N GLU A 212 17.86 -2.47 -25.54
CA GLU A 212 17.83 -3.90 -25.83
C GLU A 212 16.43 -4.49 -25.54
N PRO A 213 16.10 -5.70 -26.02
CA PRO A 213 14.81 -6.34 -25.73
C PRO A 213 14.53 -6.46 -24.22
N VAL A 214 13.60 -5.65 -23.73
CA VAL A 214 13.14 -5.66 -22.34
C VAL A 214 12.05 -6.72 -22.20
N ARG A 215 12.33 -7.76 -21.42
CA ARG A 215 11.39 -8.86 -21.17
C ARG A 215 10.32 -8.45 -20.17
N THR A 216 9.06 -8.69 -20.51
CA THR A 216 7.91 -8.56 -19.62
C THR A 216 7.02 -9.80 -19.73
N LYS A 217 5.96 -9.88 -18.91
CA LYS A 217 4.96 -10.94 -19.06
C LYS A 217 4.24 -10.92 -20.41
N LEU A 218 4.19 -9.78 -21.13
CA LEU A 218 3.57 -9.73 -22.45
C LEU A 218 4.50 -10.20 -23.56
N GLY A 219 5.81 -10.15 -23.33
CA GLY A 219 6.85 -10.56 -24.26
C GLY A 219 8.05 -9.62 -24.24
N PHE A 220 8.62 -9.32 -25.40
CA PHE A 220 9.83 -8.50 -25.49
C PHE A 220 9.51 -7.11 -26.04
N HIS A 221 9.98 -6.07 -25.35
CA HIS A 221 9.78 -4.69 -25.74
C HIS A 221 11.11 -4.07 -26.19
N LEU A 222 11.11 -3.43 -27.35
CA LEU A 222 12.09 -2.40 -27.68
C LEU A 222 11.48 -1.06 -27.32
N ILE A 223 12.20 -0.21 -26.59
CA ILE A 223 11.69 1.07 -26.07
C ILE A 223 12.62 2.18 -26.55
N LYS A 224 12.06 3.30 -27.02
CA LYS A 224 12.80 4.53 -27.28
C LYS A 224 12.10 5.70 -26.61
N VAL A 225 12.80 6.35 -25.69
CA VAL A 225 12.30 7.55 -25.01
C VAL A 225 12.59 8.77 -25.88
N HIS A 226 11.57 9.56 -26.15
CA HIS A 226 11.66 10.80 -26.95
C HIS A 226 11.89 12.02 -26.07
N SER A 227 11.19 12.10 -24.94
CA SER A 227 11.31 13.24 -24.03
C SER A 227 10.88 12.89 -22.61
N ARG A 228 11.32 13.73 -21.66
CA ARG A 228 10.83 13.76 -20.27
C ARG A 228 10.28 15.16 -20.01
N LYS A 229 9.01 15.27 -19.64
CA LYS A 229 8.33 16.56 -19.43
C LYS A 229 7.99 16.70 -17.95
N PRO A 230 8.28 17.83 -17.30
CA PRO A 230 7.87 18.05 -15.91
C PRO A 230 6.36 17.86 -15.76
N ASN A 231 5.95 17.20 -14.68
CA ASN A 231 4.54 17.00 -14.36
C ASN A 231 3.97 18.31 -13.77
N PRO A 232 3.08 19.01 -14.50
CA PRO A 232 2.56 20.31 -14.06
C PRO A 232 1.54 20.20 -12.91
N GLY A 233 1.23 19.00 -12.44
CA GLY A 233 0.21 18.76 -11.43
C GLY A 233 -1.18 18.60 -12.04
N ARG A 234 -2.17 19.26 -11.45
CA ARG A 234 -3.58 19.16 -11.86
C ARG A 234 -4.16 20.52 -12.20
N VAL A 235 -5.06 20.52 -13.17
CA VAL A 235 -5.88 21.70 -13.52
C VAL A 235 -7.35 21.39 -13.32
N ARG A 236 -8.12 22.44 -13.02
CA ARG A 236 -9.57 22.43 -13.03
C ARG A 236 -10.03 23.47 -14.03
N VAL A 237 -10.91 23.08 -14.95
CA VAL A 237 -11.38 23.95 -16.03
C VAL A 237 -12.89 23.85 -16.15
N ALA A 238 -13.48 24.86 -16.76
CA ALA A 238 -14.79 24.75 -17.40
C ALA A 238 -14.61 24.68 -18.91
N HIS A 239 -15.49 23.97 -19.61
CA HIS A 239 -15.49 23.94 -21.07
C HIS A 239 -16.87 24.12 -21.69
N ILE A 240 -16.88 24.61 -22.93
CA ILE A 240 -18.04 24.59 -23.82
C ILE A 240 -17.65 23.74 -25.02
N LEU A 241 -18.33 22.61 -25.21
CA LEU A 241 -18.09 21.72 -26.34
C LEU A 241 -19.12 21.97 -27.44
N ILE A 242 -18.70 22.41 -28.61
CA ILE A 242 -19.50 22.36 -29.83
C ILE A 242 -19.24 21.01 -30.49
N ALA A 243 -20.08 20.03 -30.12
CA ALA A 243 -19.88 18.62 -30.47
C ALA A 243 -20.06 18.35 -31.97
N PHE A 244 -19.18 17.51 -32.51
CA PHE A 244 -19.41 16.93 -33.84
C PHE A 244 -20.50 15.85 -33.78
N PRO A 245 -21.29 15.67 -34.85
CA PRO A 245 -22.25 14.58 -34.95
C PRO A 245 -21.55 13.22 -34.84
N LYS A 246 -22.17 12.26 -34.15
CA LYS A 246 -21.56 10.94 -33.88
C LYS A 246 -21.31 10.08 -35.15
N ASP A 247 -21.96 10.40 -36.27
CA ASP A 247 -21.97 9.57 -37.49
C ASP A 247 -21.54 10.29 -38.79
N SER A 248 -21.01 11.51 -38.73
CA SER A 248 -20.72 12.26 -39.96
C SER A 248 -19.35 11.89 -40.55
N THR A 249 -19.34 11.12 -41.64
CA THR A 249 -18.20 10.95 -42.57
C THR A 249 -17.82 12.24 -43.32
N ILE A 250 -18.61 13.30 -43.16
CA ILE A 250 -18.34 14.65 -43.65
C ILE A 250 -18.47 15.61 -42.47
N GLN A 251 -17.35 16.02 -41.90
CA GLN A 251 -17.28 17.21 -41.04
C GLN A 251 -17.27 18.42 -41.97
N ASP A 252 -18.42 19.04 -42.25
CA ASP A 252 -18.38 20.46 -42.63
C ASP A 252 -18.02 21.26 -41.37
N SER A 253 -16.73 21.26 -41.06
CA SER A 253 -16.19 21.85 -39.84
C SER A 253 -16.40 23.36 -39.79
N SER A 254 -16.68 24.00 -40.93
CA SER A 254 -16.80 25.46 -41.05
C SER A 254 -17.97 26.02 -40.23
N ALA A 255 -19.13 25.34 -40.23
CA ALA A 255 -20.30 25.77 -39.48
C ALA A 255 -20.11 25.60 -37.96
N PHE A 256 -19.53 24.47 -37.53
CA PHE A 256 -19.24 24.22 -36.11
C PHE A 256 -18.15 25.15 -35.58
N LEU A 257 -17.11 25.41 -36.38
CA LEU A 257 -16.07 26.39 -36.07
C LEU A 257 -16.65 27.79 -35.96
N SER A 258 -17.48 28.21 -36.91
CA SER A 258 -18.14 29.52 -36.88
C SER A 258 -19.01 29.68 -35.62
N LYS A 259 -19.75 28.63 -35.24
CA LYS A 259 -20.53 28.62 -33.99
C LYS A 259 -19.63 28.73 -32.76
N ALA A 260 -18.55 27.95 -32.70
CA ALA A 260 -17.58 28.01 -31.60
C ALA A 260 -16.92 29.39 -31.49
N GLN A 261 -16.54 30.00 -32.62
CA GLN A 261 -15.97 31.35 -32.66
C GLN A 261 -16.98 32.42 -32.21
N ALA A 262 -18.25 32.30 -32.59
CA ALA A 262 -19.30 33.21 -32.15
C ALA A 262 -19.52 33.14 -30.64
N ILE A 263 -19.52 31.94 -30.06
CA ILE A 263 -19.64 31.75 -28.61
C ILE A 263 -18.38 32.25 -27.89
N TYR A 264 -17.20 31.96 -28.43
CA TYR A 264 -15.94 32.47 -27.88
C TYR A 264 -15.93 34.00 -27.82
N LYS A 265 -16.41 34.67 -28.87
CA LYS A 265 -16.55 36.13 -28.89
C LYS A 265 -17.49 36.64 -27.79
N GLN A 266 -18.64 35.99 -27.57
CA GLN A 266 -19.55 36.34 -26.48
C GLN A 266 -18.90 36.19 -25.10
N VAL A 267 -18.11 35.14 -24.88
CA VAL A 267 -17.33 34.98 -23.65
C VAL A 267 -16.32 36.13 -23.49
N GLN A 268 -15.62 36.52 -24.56
CA GLN A 268 -14.68 37.65 -24.53
C GLN A 268 -15.37 39.00 -24.29
N GLU A 269 -16.62 39.15 -24.73
CA GLU A 269 -17.47 40.32 -24.49
C GLU A 269 -18.06 40.35 -23.05
N GLY A 270 -17.81 39.32 -22.24
CA GLY A 270 -18.17 39.29 -20.82
C GLY A 270 -19.48 38.58 -20.50
N VAL A 271 -20.08 37.87 -21.46
CA VAL A 271 -21.23 36.99 -21.19
C VAL A 271 -20.80 35.86 -20.24
N ASP A 272 -21.68 35.48 -19.32
CA ASP A 272 -21.36 34.44 -18.34
C ASP A 272 -21.05 33.09 -19.01
N PHE A 273 -19.88 32.53 -18.68
CA PHE A 273 -19.40 31.30 -19.27
C PHE A 273 -20.29 30.11 -18.91
N GLY A 274 -20.80 30.08 -17.68
CA GLY A 274 -21.63 28.98 -17.18
C GLY A 274 -22.99 28.92 -17.88
N GLU A 275 -23.61 30.07 -18.12
CA GLU A 275 -24.85 30.17 -18.90
C GLU A 275 -24.63 29.74 -20.36
N LEU A 276 -23.55 30.21 -21.01
CA LEU A 276 -23.20 29.75 -22.36
C LEU A 276 -22.89 28.25 -22.40
N ALA A 277 -22.28 27.69 -21.35
CA ALA A 277 -22.05 26.26 -21.25
C ALA A 277 -23.37 25.48 -21.12
N LYS A 278 -24.31 25.93 -20.29
CA LYS A 278 -25.64 25.32 -20.13
C LYS A 278 -26.42 25.32 -21.44
N GLU A 279 -26.35 26.43 -22.20
CA GLU A 279 -27.12 26.61 -23.41
C GLU A 279 -26.51 25.88 -24.63
N TYR A 280 -25.19 25.93 -24.79
CA TYR A 280 -24.53 25.53 -26.05
C TYR A 280 -23.65 24.28 -25.96
N SER A 281 -23.25 23.83 -24.77
CA SER A 281 -22.31 22.71 -24.66
C SER A 281 -22.99 21.38 -24.97
N GLY A 282 -22.42 20.63 -25.93
CA GLY A 282 -22.78 19.27 -26.29
C GLY A 282 -22.30 18.21 -25.30
N ASP A 283 -21.53 18.59 -24.27
CA ASP A 283 -21.26 17.74 -23.11
C ASP A 283 -22.29 18.03 -22.00
N ALA A 284 -23.42 17.33 -22.06
CA ALA A 284 -24.55 17.54 -21.14
C ALA A 284 -24.17 17.38 -19.66
N ALA A 285 -23.19 16.52 -19.33
CA ALA A 285 -22.81 16.23 -17.95
C ALA A 285 -22.08 17.41 -17.29
N SER A 286 -21.23 18.11 -18.04
CA SER A 286 -20.56 19.32 -17.56
C SER A 286 -21.41 20.57 -17.79
N ALA A 287 -22.22 20.64 -18.86
CA ALA A 287 -23.10 21.77 -19.17
C ALA A 287 -24.00 22.14 -17.98
N GLN A 288 -24.64 21.14 -17.35
CA GLN A 288 -25.47 21.34 -16.16
C GLN A 288 -24.69 21.87 -14.94
N LYS A 289 -23.37 21.70 -14.94
CA LYS A 289 -22.43 22.19 -13.93
C LYS A 289 -21.63 23.38 -14.47
N GLU A 290 -22.23 24.20 -15.33
CA GLU A 290 -21.61 25.42 -15.86
C GLU A 290 -20.31 25.14 -16.66
N GLY A 291 -20.26 23.97 -17.30
CA GLY A 291 -19.11 23.48 -18.05
C GLY A 291 -17.98 22.91 -17.18
N VAL A 292 -18.11 22.92 -15.85
CA VAL A 292 -17.03 22.54 -14.92
C VAL A 292 -16.70 21.04 -14.99
N LEU A 293 -15.43 20.74 -15.25
CA LEU A 293 -14.89 19.38 -15.22
C LEU A 293 -14.22 19.06 -13.87
N PRO A 294 -14.12 17.77 -13.50
CA PRO A 294 -13.27 17.34 -12.39
C PRO A 294 -11.80 17.75 -12.58
N TRP A 295 -11.04 17.79 -11.50
CA TRP A 295 -9.58 17.97 -11.58
C TRP A 295 -8.94 16.86 -12.40
N PHE A 296 -8.06 17.22 -13.33
CA PHE A 296 -7.34 16.24 -14.14
C PHE A 296 -5.85 16.57 -14.26
N GLY A 297 -5.05 15.52 -14.45
CA GLY A 297 -3.62 15.56 -14.67
C GLY A 297 -3.23 15.31 -16.14
N VAL A 298 -1.93 15.29 -16.41
CA VAL A 298 -1.41 14.91 -17.74
C VAL A 298 -1.72 13.45 -18.07
N GLY A 299 -2.08 13.18 -19.32
CA GLY A 299 -2.47 11.85 -19.78
C GLY A 299 -3.95 11.50 -19.57
N GLU A 300 -4.71 12.32 -18.83
CA GLU A 300 -6.12 12.04 -18.51
C GLU A 300 -7.10 12.59 -19.59
N MET A 301 -6.66 13.55 -20.42
CA MET A 301 -7.48 14.17 -21.47
C MET A 301 -6.90 13.95 -22.88
N VAL A 302 -7.70 14.20 -23.92
CA VAL A 302 -7.19 14.20 -25.31
C VAL A 302 -6.18 15.32 -25.50
N GLN A 303 -5.13 15.04 -26.27
CA GLN A 303 -3.93 15.88 -26.33
C GLN A 303 -4.19 17.37 -26.63
N PRO A 304 -5.00 17.76 -27.64
CA PRO A 304 -5.20 19.19 -27.93
C PRO A 304 -5.89 19.93 -26.78
N PHE A 305 -6.89 19.29 -26.16
CA PHE A 305 -7.59 19.85 -25.00
C PHE A 305 -6.65 20.00 -23.80
N GLU A 306 -5.87 18.95 -23.50
CA GLU A 306 -4.92 18.97 -22.40
C GLU A 306 -3.86 20.05 -22.56
N GLN A 307 -3.23 20.13 -23.73
CA GLN A 307 -2.20 21.13 -24.04
C GLN A 307 -2.75 22.54 -23.86
N ALA A 308 -3.94 22.81 -24.39
CA ALA A 308 -4.61 24.09 -24.24
C ALA A 308 -4.93 24.41 -22.77
N ALA A 309 -5.47 23.46 -22.02
CA ALA A 309 -5.81 23.65 -20.60
C ALA A 309 -4.57 23.92 -19.73
N PHE A 310 -3.46 23.19 -19.92
CA PHE A 310 -2.25 23.38 -19.14
C PHE A 310 -1.43 24.63 -19.54
N ALA A 311 -1.64 25.14 -20.76
CA ALA A 311 -1.06 26.41 -21.22
C ALA A 311 -1.68 27.65 -20.56
N LEU A 312 -2.90 27.53 -20.02
CA LEU A 312 -3.54 28.60 -19.26
C LEU A 312 -2.79 28.84 -17.94
N SER A 313 -2.65 30.12 -17.57
CA SER A 313 -1.76 30.52 -16.48
C SER A 313 -2.52 31.01 -15.25
N LYS A 314 -3.59 31.77 -15.43
CA LYS A 314 -4.36 32.41 -14.36
C LYS A 314 -5.82 31.95 -14.37
N PRO A 315 -6.46 31.77 -13.19
CA PRO A 315 -7.90 31.59 -13.10
C PRO A 315 -8.65 32.66 -13.90
N GLY A 316 -9.56 32.21 -14.77
CA GLY A 316 -10.30 33.05 -15.71
C GLY A 316 -9.75 33.08 -17.13
N ASP A 317 -8.50 32.67 -17.37
CA ASP A 317 -7.90 32.62 -18.71
C ASP A 317 -8.69 31.70 -19.65
N LEU A 318 -8.67 32.02 -20.96
CA LEU A 318 -9.35 31.28 -22.02
C LEU A 318 -8.36 30.71 -23.05
N SER A 319 -8.62 29.50 -23.56
CA SER A 319 -7.74 28.80 -24.51
C SER A 319 -7.83 29.24 -25.98
N GLY A 320 -8.80 30.07 -26.33
CA GLY A 320 -9.31 30.12 -27.71
C GLY A 320 -10.11 28.87 -28.07
N VAL A 321 -10.46 28.72 -29.35
CA VAL A 321 -11.20 27.57 -29.86
C VAL A 321 -10.22 26.42 -30.15
N VAL A 322 -10.40 25.30 -29.46
CA VAL A 322 -9.53 24.12 -29.49
C VAL A 322 -10.24 22.98 -30.20
N GLU A 323 -9.66 22.47 -31.28
CA GLU A 323 -10.22 21.34 -32.01
C GLU A 323 -9.81 20.00 -31.40
N THR A 324 -10.75 19.06 -31.31
CA THR A 324 -10.49 17.67 -30.93
C THR A 324 -11.35 16.74 -31.77
N ARG A 325 -11.13 15.43 -31.64
CA ARG A 325 -12.02 14.40 -32.24
C ARG A 325 -13.49 14.51 -31.81
N PHE A 326 -13.80 15.21 -30.73
CA PHE A 326 -15.17 15.36 -30.21
C PHE A 326 -15.88 16.61 -30.74
N GLY A 327 -15.15 17.56 -31.33
CA GLY A 327 -15.67 18.88 -31.64
C GLY A 327 -14.71 20.00 -31.26
N TYR A 328 -15.25 21.22 -31.28
CA TYR A 328 -14.56 22.43 -30.88
C TYR A 328 -14.83 22.76 -29.42
N HIS A 329 -13.79 23.07 -28.67
CA HIS A 329 -13.85 23.39 -27.24
C HIS A 329 -13.44 24.83 -27.00
N ILE A 330 -14.12 25.49 -26.07
CA ILE A 330 -13.63 26.71 -25.44
C ILE A 330 -13.35 26.36 -23.99
N ILE A 331 -12.13 26.56 -23.52
CA ILE A 331 -11.71 26.16 -22.19
C ILE A 331 -11.44 27.41 -21.37
N LYS A 332 -11.97 27.43 -20.15
CA LYS A 332 -11.72 28.46 -19.14
C LYS A 332 -11.02 27.85 -17.94
N LEU A 333 -9.86 28.40 -17.54
CA LEU A 333 -9.16 27.96 -16.34
C LEU A 333 -9.97 28.36 -15.11
N ILE A 334 -10.24 27.40 -14.23
CA ILE A 334 -10.85 27.68 -12.91
C ILE A 334 -9.74 27.76 -11.87
N ASP A 335 -8.87 26.76 -11.85
CA ASP A 335 -7.81 26.66 -10.85
C ASP A 335 -6.69 25.72 -11.33
N LYS A 336 -5.50 25.87 -10.77
CA LYS A 336 -4.32 25.06 -11.05
C LYS A 336 -3.57 24.79 -9.77
N LYS A 337 -3.21 23.54 -9.55
CA LYS A 337 -2.39 23.15 -8.40
C LYS A 337 -1.28 22.21 -8.84
N GLY A 338 -0.19 22.24 -8.09
CA GLY A 338 0.90 21.29 -8.27
C GLY A 338 0.43 19.85 -8.03
N ARG A 339 1.36 18.93 -8.21
CA ARG A 339 1.14 17.55 -7.82
C ARG A 339 0.84 17.47 -6.31
N PRO A 340 -0.07 16.60 -5.85
CA PRO A 340 -0.22 16.34 -4.43
C PRO A 340 1.13 15.98 -3.80
N SER A 341 1.34 16.39 -2.56
CA SER A 341 2.54 16.03 -1.80
C SER A 341 2.62 14.53 -1.61
N PHE A 342 3.81 14.03 -1.31
CA PHE A 342 3.97 12.61 -1.03
C PHE A 342 3.18 12.18 0.19
N GLU A 343 3.10 13.01 1.22
CA GLU A 343 2.35 12.71 2.45
C GLU A 343 0.85 12.51 2.16
N GLU A 344 0.32 13.17 1.12
CA GLU A 344 -1.05 12.96 0.64
C GLU A 344 -1.20 11.68 -0.21
N GLU A 345 -0.17 11.27 -0.96
CA GLU A 345 -0.23 10.11 -1.86
C GLU A 345 0.30 8.80 -1.25
N GLU A 346 1.13 8.86 -0.21
CA GLU A 346 1.91 7.74 0.34
C GLU A 346 1.02 6.52 0.58
N LYS A 347 -0.05 6.69 1.36
CA LYS A 347 -0.95 5.58 1.72
C LYS A 347 -1.64 4.96 0.49
N ALA A 348 -2.03 5.77 -0.48
CA ALA A 348 -2.66 5.28 -1.70
C ALA A 348 -1.64 4.56 -2.60
N LEU A 349 -0.42 5.07 -2.66
CA LEU A 349 0.68 4.51 -3.43
C LEU A 349 1.15 3.17 -2.84
N SER A 350 1.44 3.12 -1.55
CA SER A 350 1.84 1.89 -0.84
C SER A 350 0.75 0.82 -0.97
N ARG A 351 -0.53 1.18 -0.88
CA ARG A 351 -1.63 0.22 -1.11
C ARG A 351 -1.60 -0.36 -2.52
N ARG A 352 -1.44 0.48 -3.55
CA ARG A 352 -1.35 0.03 -4.96
C ARG A 352 -0.12 -0.84 -5.19
N MET A 353 1.03 -0.47 -4.62
CA MET A 353 2.26 -1.26 -4.70
C MET A 353 2.08 -2.62 -4.05
N GLY A 354 1.53 -2.67 -2.83
CA GLY A 354 1.27 -3.91 -2.09
C GLY A 354 0.28 -4.86 -2.78
N GLN A 355 -0.63 -4.34 -3.61
CA GLN A 355 -1.60 -5.14 -4.38
C GLN A 355 -1.10 -5.56 -5.77
N GLY A 356 0.04 -5.03 -6.22
CA GLY A 356 0.54 -5.21 -7.59
C GLY A 356 1.94 -5.80 -7.67
N GLU A 357 2.55 -5.70 -8.86
CA GLU A 357 3.90 -6.24 -9.16
C GLU A 357 5.03 -5.61 -8.31
N ARG A 358 4.78 -4.43 -7.71
CA ARG A 358 5.73 -3.75 -6.82
C ARG A 358 5.66 -4.20 -5.35
N ASN A 359 4.90 -5.25 -5.02
CA ASN A 359 4.78 -5.75 -3.65
C ASN A 359 6.15 -6.14 -3.05
N PHE A 360 6.99 -6.85 -3.81
CA PHE A 360 8.34 -7.21 -3.38
C PHE A 360 9.28 -6.03 -3.23
N GLU A 361 9.06 -4.95 -3.99
CA GLU A 361 9.82 -3.71 -3.84
C GLU A 361 9.40 -2.95 -2.58
N LEU A 362 8.10 -2.92 -2.29
CA LEU A 362 7.54 -2.27 -1.11
C LEU A 362 8.06 -2.90 0.19
N TYR A 363 8.09 -4.24 0.27
CA TYR A 363 8.48 -4.97 1.48
C TYR A 363 9.94 -5.44 1.48
N LYS A 364 10.74 -5.00 0.49
CA LYS A 364 12.12 -5.49 0.30
C LYS A 364 12.98 -5.40 1.55
N VAL A 365 12.94 -4.27 2.24
CA VAL A 365 13.77 -4.02 3.42
C VAL A 365 13.43 -5.01 4.54
N PHE A 366 12.14 -5.24 4.77
CA PHE A 366 11.67 -6.24 5.73
C PHE A 366 12.10 -7.65 5.32
N ASP A 367 11.87 -8.05 4.06
CA ASP A 367 12.22 -9.39 3.57
C ASP A 367 13.73 -9.65 3.67
N ASP A 368 14.56 -8.69 3.27
CA ASP A 368 16.02 -8.81 3.32
C ASP A 368 16.51 -8.91 4.78
N ARG A 369 15.92 -8.13 5.70
CA ARG A 369 16.19 -8.23 7.14
C ARG A 369 15.84 -9.62 7.67
N MET A 370 14.66 -10.14 7.34
CA MET A 370 14.22 -11.47 7.77
C MET A 370 15.10 -12.58 7.19
N LYS A 371 15.42 -12.53 5.89
CA LYS A 371 16.36 -13.48 5.25
C LYS A 371 17.70 -13.49 5.99
N LYS A 372 18.22 -12.32 6.37
CA LYS A 372 19.48 -12.20 7.12
C LYS A 372 19.38 -12.76 8.55
N GLU A 373 18.35 -12.39 9.30
CA GLU A 373 18.15 -12.85 10.69
C GLU A 373 17.98 -14.36 10.78
N TYR A 374 17.28 -14.96 9.81
CA TYR A 374 17.01 -16.39 9.77
C TYR A 374 18.07 -17.21 9.01
N GLY A 375 19.19 -16.60 8.64
CA GLY A 375 20.33 -17.31 8.05
C GLY A 375 20.03 -17.93 6.68
N TYR A 376 19.33 -17.19 5.80
CA TYR A 376 19.01 -17.63 4.45
C TYR A 376 20.29 -17.94 3.64
N VAL A 377 20.35 -19.15 3.07
CA VAL A 377 21.35 -19.56 2.08
C VAL A 377 20.64 -20.13 0.87
N PHE A 378 20.99 -19.64 -0.33
CA PHE A 378 20.47 -20.12 -1.61
C PHE A 378 21.44 -21.08 -2.28
N TYR A 379 20.93 -22.20 -2.82
CA TYR A 379 21.73 -23.16 -3.59
C TYR A 379 21.34 -23.09 -5.07
N PRO A 380 22.09 -22.33 -5.90
CA PRO A 380 21.69 -22.01 -7.26
C PRO A 380 21.63 -23.23 -8.18
N GLU A 381 22.48 -24.24 -7.97
CA GLU A 381 22.48 -25.45 -8.80
C GLU A 381 21.18 -26.24 -8.65
N ALA A 382 20.67 -26.36 -7.42
CA ALA A 382 19.39 -27.01 -7.16
C ALA A 382 18.22 -26.24 -7.78
N TYR A 383 18.25 -24.90 -7.74
CA TYR A 383 17.23 -24.11 -8.41
C TYR A 383 17.31 -24.23 -9.95
N ALA A 384 18.51 -24.23 -10.51
CA ALA A 384 18.73 -24.37 -11.94
C ALA A 384 18.17 -25.69 -12.51
N GLU A 385 18.23 -26.79 -11.74
CA GLU A 385 17.60 -28.05 -12.14
C GLU A 385 16.07 -27.97 -12.22
N LEU A 386 15.43 -27.26 -11.28
CA LEU A 386 13.99 -26.99 -11.36
C LEU A 386 13.65 -26.08 -12.55
N GLN A 387 14.46 -25.04 -12.78
CA GLN A 387 14.29 -24.16 -13.93
C GLN A 387 14.48 -24.89 -15.26
N ALA A 388 15.35 -25.90 -15.33
CA ALA A 388 15.53 -26.68 -16.55
C ALA A 388 14.25 -27.43 -16.96
N LEU A 389 13.41 -27.85 -16.00
CA LEU A 389 12.10 -28.44 -16.28
C LEU A 389 11.14 -27.43 -16.92
N CYS A 390 11.31 -26.14 -16.63
CA CYS A 390 10.51 -25.06 -17.21
C CYS A 390 10.73 -24.88 -18.71
N ASN A 391 11.72 -25.56 -19.31
CA ASN A 391 11.89 -25.60 -20.76
C ASN A 391 10.76 -26.35 -21.46
N ASP A 392 10.15 -27.35 -20.81
CA ASP A 392 9.18 -28.25 -21.45
C ASP A 392 7.80 -28.24 -20.81
N CYS A 393 7.67 -27.78 -19.57
CA CYS A 393 6.40 -27.73 -18.84
C CYS A 393 6.32 -26.46 -18.00
N PHE A 394 5.10 -25.96 -17.81
CA PHE A 394 4.88 -24.82 -16.90
C PHE A 394 4.88 -25.32 -15.44
N PRO A 395 5.36 -24.54 -14.45
CA PRO A 395 5.50 -25.02 -13.06
C PRO A 395 4.22 -25.52 -12.38
N THR A 396 3.04 -25.07 -12.83
CA THR A 396 1.74 -25.53 -12.30
C THR A 396 1.22 -26.80 -12.98
N ASP A 397 1.87 -27.28 -14.05
CA ASP A 397 1.42 -28.45 -14.80
C ASP A 397 1.69 -29.74 -14.00
N GLU A 398 0.81 -30.73 -14.15
CA GLU A 398 0.98 -32.05 -13.52
C GLU A 398 2.30 -32.71 -13.93
N THR A 399 2.73 -32.52 -15.18
CA THR A 399 3.99 -33.06 -15.70
C THR A 399 5.22 -32.45 -15.02
N PHE A 400 5.18 -31.17 -14.64
CA PHE A 400 6.25 -30.55 -13.86
C PHE A 400 6.32 -31.18 -12.47
N TYR A 401 5.18 -31.31 -11.80
CA TYR A 401 5.10 -31.92 -10.48
C TYR A 401 5.62 -33.36 -10.47
N GLU A 402 5.17 -34.19 -11.41
CA GLU A 402 5.58 -35.60 -11.48
C GLU A 402 7.10 -35.76 -11.67
N LYS A 403 7.73 -34.88 -12.43
CA LYS A 403 9.19 -34.86 -12.61
C LYS A 403 9.93 -34.34 -11.39
N ALA A 404 9.36 -33.38 -10.66
CA ALA A 404 10.06 -32.64 -9.62
C ALA A 404 9.78 -33.13 -8.19
N LYS A 405 8.70 -33.88 -7.94
CA LYS A 405 8.28 -34.33 -6.60
C LYS A 405 9.30 -35.25 -5.89
N GLY A 406 10.18 -35.90 -6.65
CA GLY A 406 11.26 -36.77 -6.13
C GLY A 406 12.61 -36.07 -5.96
N MET A 407 12.74 -34.80 -6.35
CA MET A 407 14.01 -34.08 -6.32
C MET A 407 14.35 -33.67 -4.88
N ASN A 408 15.56 -34.03 -4.42
CA ASN A 408 15.93 -33.95 -3.00
C ASN A 408 17.15 -33.09 -2.70
N LYS A 409 17.72 -32.39 -3.68
CA LYS A 409 18.84 -31.48 -3.39
C LYS A 409 18.33 -30.32 -2.56
N THR A 410 19.15 -29.88 -1.60
CA THR A 410 18.87 -28.70 -0.80
C THR A 410 18.76 -27.49 -1.72
N LEU A 411 17.57 -26.87 -1.74
CA LEU A 411 17.27 -25.67 -2.51
C LEU A 411 17.63 -24.40 -1.72
N MET A 412 17.40 -24.43 -0.41
CA MET A 412 17.81 -23.36 0.51
C MET A 412 17.99 -23.88 1.93
N HIS A 413 18.78 -23.15 2.71
CA HIS A 413 18.83 -23.27 4.17
C HIS A 413 18.19 -22.03 4.78
N LEU A 414 17.32 -22.21 5.78
CA LEU A 414 16.61 -21.12 6.42
C LEU A 414 16.08 -21.57 7.80
N ASP A 415 16.17 -20.71 8.82
CA ASP A 415 15.67 -20.99 10.18
C ASP A 415 16.23 -22.33 10.74
N GLY A 416 17.51 -22.59 10.49
CA GLY A 416 18.20 -23.80 10.94
C GLY A 416 17.74 -25.10 10.24
N LYS A 417 17.03 -25.00 9.12
CA LYS A 417 16.50 -26.15 8.37
C LYS A 417 16.88 -26.09 6.90
N ASP A 418 17.12 -27.27 6.34
CA ASP A 418 17.30 -27.46 4.90
C ASP A 418 15.94 -27.71 4.24
N PHE A 419 15.67 -26.98 3.16
CA PHE A 419 14.48 -27.14 2.34
C PHE A 419 14.89 -27.75 0.99
N PRO A 420 14.52 -29.00 0.71
CA PRO A 420 14.80 -29.63 -0.58
C PRO A 420 13.88 -29.10 -1.69
N GLN A 421 14.26 -29.35 -2.95
CA GLN A 421 13.46 -29.00 -4.13
C GLN A 421 12.01 -29.50 -4.04
N ALA A 422 11.78 -30.75 -3.58
CA ALA A 422 10.45 -31.34 -3.46
C ALA A 422 9.48 -30.55 -2.57
N GLU A 423 9.96 -29.92 -1.49
CA GLU A 423 9.12 -29.09 -0.61
C GLU A 423 8.59 -27.86 -1.35
N PHE A 424 9.46 -27.21 -2.12
CA PHE A 424 9.06 -26.07 -2.96
C PHE A 424 8.08 -26.49 -4.06
N VAL A 425 8.33 -27.64 -4.69
CA VAL A 425 7.42 -28.21 -5.69
C VAL A 425 6.04 -28.50 -5.11
N TYR A 426 5.99 -29.02 -3.88
CA TYR A 426 4.74 -29.26 -3.17
C TYR A 426 4.01 -27.96 -2.82
N TYR A 427 4.75 -26.92 -2.44
CA TYR A 427 4.21 -25.59 -2.18
C TYR A 427 3.53 -24.99 -3.43
N ILE A 428 4.14 -25.11 -4.61
CA ILE A 428 3.54 -24.68 -5.89
C ILE A 428 2.18 -25.34 -6.12
N GLN A 429 2.07 -26.66 -5.88
CA GLN A 429 0.84 -27.42 -6.12
C GLN A 429 -0.29 -27.11 -5.12
N ARG A 430 0.06 -26.80 -3.87
CA ARG A 430 -0.95 -26.58 -2.82
C ARG A 430 -1.53 -25.18 -2.81
N CYS A 431 -0.79 -24.20 -3.31
CA CYS A 431 -1.17 -22.80 -3.23
C CYS A 431 -1.80 -22.34 -4.56
N PRO A 432 -2.98 -21.67 -4.53
CA PRO A 432 -3.66 -21.20 -5.73
C PRO A 432 -2.97 -19.94 -6.27
N PHE A 433 -1.85 -20.10 -6.96
CA PHE A 433 -1.17 -18.98 -7.61
C PHE A 433 -1.87 -18.59 -8.91
N SER A 434 -1.97 -17.28 -9.15
CA SER A 434 -2.30 -16.79 -10.48
C SER A 434 -1.18 -17.16 -11.44
N THR A 435 -1.50 -17.91 -12.49
CA THR A 435 -0.52 -18.26 -13.52
C THR A 435 -0.05 -17.01 -14.24
N LYS A 436 1.27 -16.82 -14.32
CA LYS A 436 1.88 -15.77 -15.14
C LYS A 436 2.06 -16.28 -16.56
N THR A 437 2.36 -15.36 -17.47
CA THR A 437 2.55 -15.69 -18.88
C THR A 437 3.80 -16.53 -19.15
N TYR A 438 4.83 -16.38 -18.33
CA TYR A 438 6.13 -17.03 -18.52
C TYR A 438 6.54 -17.88 -17.31
N ALA A 439 7.00 -19.10 -17.58
CA ALA A 439 7.37 -20.09 -16.57
C ALA A 439 8.47 -19.60 -15.61
N GLY A 440 9.52 -18.94 -16.13
CA GLY A 440 10.63 -18.48 -15.27
C GLY A 440 10.26 -17.33 -14.33
N ASP A 441 9.40 -16.40 -14.77
CA ASP A 441 8.93 -15.29 -13.91
C ASP A 441 8.00 -15.83 -12.83
N PHE A 442 7.09 -16.74 -13.21
CA PHE A 442 6.27 -17.47 -12.25
C PHE A 442 7.16 -18.17 -11.22
N MET A 443 8.21 -18.87 -11.69
CA MET A 443 9.04 -19.67 -10.80
C MET A 443 9.83 -18.83 -9.79
N GLN A 444 10.34 -17.67 -10.21
CA GLN A 444 11.03 -16.74 -9.32
C GLN A 444 10.06 -16.11 -8.32
N GLU A 445 8.91 -15.62 -8.78
CA GLU A 445 7.90 -14.97 -7.92
C GLU A 445 7.39 -15.93 -6.84
N VAL A 446 7.05 -17.17 -7.22
CA VAL A 446 6.59 -18.18 -6.27
C VAL A 446 7.71 -18.61 -5.31
N TYR A 447 8.97 -18.61 -5.75
CA TYR A 447 10.11 -18.88 -4.87
C TYR A 447 10.30 -17.78 -3.82
N ASP A 448 10.17 -16.51 -4.21
CA ASP A 448 10.23 -15.40 -3.26
C ASP A 448 9.05 -15.42 -2.27
N LEU A 449 7.84 -15.80 -2.72
CA LEU A 449 6.69 -16.03 -1.83
C LEU A 449 6.95 -17.18 -0.85
N PHE A 450 7.51 -18.29 -1.32
CA PHE A 450 7.84 -19.44 -0.48
C PHE A 450 8.80 -19.05 0.66
N ILE A 451 9.85 -18.30 0.34
CA ILE A 451 10.77 -17.79 1.36
C ILE A 451 10.04 -16.87 2.34
N ARG A 452 9.23 -15.93 1.82
CA ARG A 452 8.50 -14.98 2.66
C ARG A 452 7.55 -15.68 3.62
N ASP A 453 6.82 -16.70 3.17
CA ASP A 453 5.91 -17.47 4.01
C ASP A 453 6.66 -18.19 5.14
N ILE A 454 7.83 -18.76 4.86
CA ILE A 454 8.65 -19.43 5.89
C ILE A 454 9.18 -18.43 6.91
N VAL A 455 9.83 -17.34 6.47
CA VAL A 455 10.41 -16.36 7.40
C VAL A 455 9.34 -15.65 8.21
N THR A 456 8.21 -15.30 7.62
CA THR A 456 7.13 -14.63 8.35
C THR A 456 6.46 -15.56 9.35
N THR A 457 6.35 -16.86 9.04
CA THR A 457 5.87 -17.87 9.98
C THR A 457 6.85 -18.06 11.14
N ALA A 458 8.15 -18.14 10.85
CA ALA A 458 9.19 -18.22 11.87
C ALA A 458 9.22 -16.98 12.77
N GLU A 459 9.08 -15.79 12.18
CA GLU A 459 9.03 -14.52 12.91
C GLU A 459 7.82 -14.48 13.85
N ARG A 460 6.61 -14.78 13.35
CA ARG A 460 5.40 -14.82 14.18
C ARG A 460 5.53 -15.78 15.36
N LYS A 461 6.17 -16.93 15.18
CA LYS A 461 6.39 -17.92 16.25
C LYS A 461 7.37 -17.40 17.31
N ASN A 462 8.36 -16.62 16.90
CA ASN A 462 9.41 -16.12 17.81
C ASN A 462 9.10 -14.71 18.34
N LEU A 463 8.00 -14.10 17.92
CA LEU A 463 7.70 -12.69 18.15
C LEU A 463 7.67 -12.35 19.64
N GLU A 464 6.94 -13.10 20.47
CA GLU A 464 6.88 -12.87 21.92
C GLU A 464 8.22 -13.13 22.63
N THR A 465 9.06 -14.01 22.07
CA THR A 465 10.42 -14.27 22.59
C THR A 465 11.37 -13.11 22.28
N LYS A 466 11.28 -12.54 21.07
CA LYS A 466 12.07 -11.38 20.63
C LYS A 466 11.57 -10.08 21.29
N HIS A 467 10.27 -10.00 21.53
CA HIS A 467 9.55 -8.85 22.05
C HIS A 467 8.75 -9.24 23.30
N PRO A 468 9.44 -9.41 24.46
CA PRO A 468 8.80 -9.80 25.72
C PRO A 468 7.79 -8.78 26.24
N GLU A 469 7.74 -7.58 25.66
CA GLU A 469 6.73 -6.55 25.91
C GLU A 469 5.34 -6.89 25.35
N ILE A 470 5.25 -7.71 24.31
CA ILE A 470 3.99 -8.00 23.61
C ILE A 470 2.90 -8.58 24.52
N PRO A 471 3.17 -9.59 25.37
CA PRO A 471 2.18 -10.09 26.32
C PRO A 471 1.62 -9.02 27.25
N TYR A 472 2.46 -8.09 27.73
CA TYR A 472 2.01 -7.01 28.61
C TYR A 472 1.15 -5.98 27.85
N LEU A 473 1.53 -5.62 26.62
CA LEU A 473 0.72 -4.76 25.75
C LEU A 473 -0.65 -5.39 25.44
N MET A 474 -0.68 -6.70 25.17
CA MET A 474 -1.93 -7.43 24.94
C MET A 474 -2.80 -7.48 26.19
N GLN A 475 -2.21 -7.68 27.37
CA GLN A 475 -2.93 -7.62 28.64
C GLN A 475 -3.47 -6.21 28.92
N GLU A 476 -2.71 -5.18 28.61
CA GLU A 476 -3.13 -3.78 28.73
C GLU A 476 -4.33 -3.47 27.81
N TYR A 477 -4.28 -3.86 26.53
CA TYR A 477 -5.42 -3.71 25.62
C TYR A 477 -6.64 -4.46 26.11
N ARG A 478 -6.46 -5.73 26.51
CA ARG A 478 -7.53 -6.56 27.07
C ARG A 478 -8.23 -5.86 28.23
N ASP A 479 -7.46 -5.42 29.22
CA ASP A 479 -8.01 -4.84 30.44
C ASP A 479 -8.54 -3.42 30.21
N GLY A 480 -7.97 -2.68 29.25
CA GLY A 480 -8.45 -1.37 28.81
C GLY A 480 -9.83 -1.42 28.17
N ILE A 481 -10.08 -2.38 27.28
CA ILE A 481 -11.41 -2.60 26.66
C ILE A 481 -12.43 -2.94 27.75
N LEU A 482 -12.08 -3.87 28.65
CA LEU A 482 -12.96 -4.25 29.76
C LEU A 482 -13.28 -3.08 30.67
N LEU A 483 -12.26 -2.32 31.07
CA LEU A 483 -12.40 -1.12 31.88
C LEU A 483 -13.35 -0.12 31.21
N PHE A 484 -13.13 0.15 29.92
CA PHE A 484 -13.93 1.12 29.16
C PHE A 484 -15.40 0.71 29.15
N GLU A 485 -15.69 -0.54 28.76
CA GLU A 485 -17.06 -1.03 28.60
C GLU A 485 -17.81 -1.03 29.93
N VAL A 486 -17.21 -1.58 31.00
CA VAL A 486 -17.86 -1.62 32.32
C VAL A 486 -18.00 -0.22 32.91
N SER A 487 -17.01 0.65 32.74
CA SER A 487 -17.10 2.04 33.23
C SER A 487 -18.15 2.82 32.46
N ASN A 488 -18.32 2.59 31.16
CA ASN A 488 -19.38 3.20 30.37
C ASN A 488 -20.77 2.77 30.86
N ARG A 489 -20.97 1.47 31.08
CA ARG A 489 -22.22 0.91 31.58
C ARG A 489 -22.59 1.44 32.97
N GLU A 490 -21.65 1.44 33.91
CA GLU A 490 -21.92 1.75 35.31
C GLU A 490 -21.87 3.26 35.60
N ILE A 491 -20.93 3.99 34.98
CA ILE A 491 -20.60 5.38 35.33
C ILE A 491 -20.72 6.36 34.16
N TRP A 492 -20.01 6.17 33.05
CA TRP A 492 -19.84 7.24 32.05
C TRP A 492 -21.10 7.51 31.22
N SER A 493 -22.04 6.56 31.16
CA SER A 493 -23.39 6.79 30.62
C SER A 493 -24.29 7.67 31.51
N LYS A 494 -23.89 7.94 32.76
CA LYS A 494 -24.65 8.75 33.73
C LYS A 494 -24.31 10.24 33.62
N PRO A 495 -25.19 11.16 34.09
CA PRO A 495 -24.94 12.60 34.04
C PRO A 495 -23.62 12.99 34.72
N PHE A 496 -22.84 13.86 34.05
CA PHE A 496 -21.50 14.22 34.46
C PHE A 496 -21.37 14.64 35.94
N ALA A 497 -22.31 15.46 36.43
CA ALA A 497 -22.32 15.94 37.81
C ALA A 497 -22.42 14.81 38.87
N GLN A 498 -22.92 13.63 38.49
CA GLN A 498 -23.11 12.49 39.38
C GLN A 498 -21.96 11.48 39.32
N GLN A 499 -21.17 11.47 38.24
CA GLN A 499 -20.19 10.43 37.95
C GLN A 499 -19.18 10.22 39.08
N LYS A 500 -18.60 11.31 39.62
CA LYS A 500 -17.60 11.22 40.70
C LYS A 500 -18.15 10.53 41.96
N VAL A 501 -19.38 10.85 42.34
CA VAL A 501 -20.03 10.27 43.53
C VAL A 501 -20.38 8.80 43.29
N LEU A 502 -20.93 8.50 42.11
CA LEU A 502 -21.26 7.13 41.72
C LEU A 502 -20.01 6.25 41.63
N GLU A 503 -18.91 6.78 41.09
CA GLU A 503 -17.67 6.03 40.96
C GLU A 503 -17.05 5.72 42.32
N ALA A 504 -17.02 6.69 43.25
CA ALA A 504 -16.55 6.45 44.60
C ALA A 504 -17.38 5.37 45.32
N LYS A 505 -18.71 5.41 45.16
CA LYS A 505 -19.61 4.39 45.72
C LYS A 505 -19.37 3.02 45.09
N TRP A 506 -19.26 2.97 43.76
CA TRP A 506 -19.03 1.75 43.03
C TRP A 506 -17.70 1.09 43.41
N ILE A 507 -16.60 1.86 43.49
CA ILE A 507 -15.31 1.35 43.97
C ILE A 507 -15.42 0.79 45.39
N ALA A 508 -16.16 1.45 46.30
CA ALA A 508 -16.38 0.93 47.64
C ALA A 508 -17.13 -0.41 47.64
N ASP A 509 -18.11 -0.58 46.75
CA ASP A 509 -18.84 -1.84 46.59
C ASP A 509 -17.97 -2.93 45.95
N LEU A 510 -17.13 -2.59 44.97
CA LEU A 510 -16.16 -3.52 44.37
C LEU A 510 -15.15 -4.03 45.40
N ASN A 511 -14.62 -3.16 46.27
CA ASN A 511 -13.70 -3.56 47.33
C ASN A 511 -14.33 -4.53 48.36
N LYS A 512 -15.66 -4.49 48.54
CA LYS A 512 -16.37 -5.46 49.38
C LYS A 512 -16.59 -6.79 48.67
N ARG A 513 -16.85 -6.73 47.36
CA ARG A 513 -17.19 -7.89 46.53
C ARG A 513 -15.96 -8.73 46.15
N TYR A 514 -14.84 -8.07 45.87
CA TYR A 514 -13.63 -8.71 45.38
C TYR A 514 -12.50 -8.59 46.39
N PRO A 515 -11.96 -9.72 46.90
CA PRO A 515 -10.82 -9.67 47.79
C PRO A 515 -9.58 -9.14 47.08
N VAL A 516 -8.83 -8.27 47.76
CA VAL A 516 -7.56 -7.74 47.29
C VAL A 516 -6.47 -7.96 48.33
N THR A 517 -5.32 -8.48 47.90
CA THR A 517 -4.10 -8.53 48.71
C THR A 517 -2.97 -7.82 47.97
N VAL A 518 -2.19 -7.00 48.68
CA VAL A 518 -1.06 -6.25 48.10
C VAL A 518 0.23 -6.64 48.83
N ASN A 519 1.26 -7.01 48.07
CA ASN A 519 2.57 -7.36 48.57
C ASN A 519 3.44 -6.12 48.80
N TRP A 520 3.17 -5.39 49.88
CA TRP A 520 3.93 -4.19 50.25
C TRP A 520 5.41 -4.45 50.53
N LYS A 521 5.80 -5.69 50.88
CA LYS A 521 7.21 -6.05 51.07
C LYS A 521 7.96 -6.02 49.74
N LEU A 522 7.34 -6.53 48.67
CA LEU A 522 7.90 -6.51 47.32
C LEU A 522 8.01 -5.08 46.78
N LEU A 523 6.94 -4.28 46.89
CA LEU A 523 6.91 -2.88 46.44
C LEU A 523 7.95 -1.99 47.14
N LYS A 524 8.26 -2.25 48.42
CA LYS A 524 9.31 -1.51 49.15
C LYS A 524 10.72 -1.76 48.59
N LYS A 525 10.93 -2.87 47.85
CA LYS A 525 12.22 -3.19 47.23
C LYS A 525 12.47 -2.42 45.93
N LEU A 526 11.44 -1.85 45.31
CA LEU A 526 11.56 -0.98 44.12
C LEU A 526 12.32 0.33 44.39
N LYS A 527 12.55 0.65 45.67
CA LYS A 527 13.27 1.83 46.14
C LYS A 527 14.79 1.79 45.95
N LYS A 528 15.35 0.66 45.56
CA LYS A 528 16.80 0.43 45.56
C LYS A 528 17.35 0.37 44.15
#